data_AF-A0A420VUW7-F1
#
_entry.id   AF-A0A420VUW7-F1
#
_cell.length_a   1.000
_cell.length_b   1.000
_cell.length_c   1.000
_cell.angle_alpha   90.00
_cell.angle_beta   90.00
_cell.angle_gamma   90.00
#
_symmetry.space_group_name_H-M   'P 1'
#
loop_
_entity.id
_entity.type
_entity.pdbx_description
1 polymer ?
#
loop_
_entity_poly.entity_id
_entity_poly.type
_entity_poly.pdbx_seq_one_letter_code
_entity_poly.pdbx_strand_id
1 'polypeptide(L)'
;MTKDKSVLFRVNTTYTTEGNFQNSKVHNNYFAITPSLSWKVNDKVDVNVKYELFDNKAQAEQNFSLMGTLSQFGYSGIKDLENAGLDYKKSYVGSGLYNK
;
A
#
# COMPACT_ATOMS: atom_id res chain seq x y z
N MET A 1 -0.62 18.81 26.13
CA MET A 1 -1.08 18.44 27.48
C MET A 1 -1.56 19.71 28.17
N THR A 2 -2.72 19.70 28.82
CA THR A 2 -3.26 20.87 29.54
C THR A 2 -2.38 21.26 30.74
N LYS A 3 -2.55 22.47 31.28
CA LYS A 3 -1.72 22.99 32.39
C LYS A 3 -1.80 22.11 33.65
N ASP A 4 -2.98 21.54 33.91
CA ASP A 4 -3.28 20.61 35.00
C ASP A 4 -2.94 19.14 34.65
N LYS A 5 -2.44 18.89 33.44
CA LYS A 5 -2.07 17.55 32.93
C LYS A 5 -3.22 16.54 32.90
N SER A 6 -4.47 17.00 32.95
CA SER A 6 -5.65 16.12 32.92
C SER A 6 -5.99 15.64 31.51
N VAL A 7 -5.66 16.42 30.46
CA VAL A 7 -6.00 16.07 29.07
C VAL A 7 -4.76 16.06 28.18
N LEU A 8 -4.62 14.97 27.41
CA LEU A 8 -3.61 14.79 26.38
C LEU A 8 -4.28 14.38 25.06
N PHE A 9 -4.22 15.28 24.10
CA PHE A 9 -4.55 14.99 22.70
C PHE A 9 -3.26 14.77 21.91
N ARG A 10 -3.23 13.72 21.08
CA ARG A 10 -2.12 13.38 20.18
C ARG A 10 -2.68 13.05 18.80
N VAL A 11 -2.03 13.53 17.76
CA VAL A 11 -2.34 13.18 16.37
C VAL A 11 -1.06 12.67 15.74
N ASN A 12 -1.11 11.45 15.22
CA ASN A 12 -0.05 10.95 14.35
C ASN A 12 -0.58 10.84 12.93
N THR A 13 0.27 11.18 11.97
CA THR A 13 -0.01 11.03 10.54
C THR A 13 1.14 10.33 9.88
N THR A 14 0.86 9.61 8.80
CA THR A 14 1.89 8.99 7.96
C THR A 14 1.45 9.08 6.52
N TYR A 15 2.40 9.40 5.65
CA TYR A 15 2.22 9.36 4.21
C TYR A 15 3.43 8.69 3.61
N THR A 16 3.22 7.57 2.91
CA THR A 16 4.27 6.87 2.18
C THR A 16 3.88 6.71 0.73
N THR A 17 4.89 6.77 -0.13
CA THR A 17 4.77 6.49 -1.56
C THR A 17 5.92 5.59 -1.95
N GLU A 18 5.60 4.56 -2.73
CA GLU A 18 6.54 3.58 -3.23
C GLU A 18 6.44 3.57 -4.75
N GLY A 19 7.57 3.84 -5.41
CA GLY A 19 7.69 3.80 -6.86
C GLY A 19 8.02 2.40 -7.38
N ASN A 20 7.64 2.12 -8.62
CA ASN A 20 7.98 0.87 -9.28
C ASN A 20 9.16 1.04 -10.25
N PHE A 21 10.19 0.19 -10.12
CA PHE A 21 11.40 0.26 -10.94
C PHE A 21 11.18 -0.10 -12.42
N GLN A 22 10.14 -0.87 -12.74
CA GLN A 22 9.80 -1.34 -14.09
C GLN A 22 8.83 -0.39 -14.79
N ASN A 23 8.01 0.35 -14.02
CA ASN A 23 7.03 1.29 -14.55
C ASN A 23 6.89 2.54 -13.68
N SER A 24 7.50 3.63 -14.13
CA SER A 24 7.48 4.93 -13.45
C SER A 24 6.10 5.60 -13.36
N LYS A 25 5.05 5.04 -13.98
CA LYS A 25 3.68 5.53 -13.84
C LYS A 25 2.90 4.84 -12.72
N VAL A 26 3.48 3.82 -12.08
CA VAL A 26 2.85 3.01 -11.05
C VAL A 26 3.47 3.30 -9.69
N HIS A 27 2.59 3.61 -8.74
CA HIS A 27 2.96 4.00 -7.40
C HIS A 27 1.96 3.46 -6.40
N ASN A 28 2.46 2.81 -5.36
CA ASN A 28 1.66 2.42 -4.21
C ASN A 28 1.74 3.56 -3.19
N ASN A 29 0.59 3.98 -2.66
CA ASN A 29 0.51 5.04 -1.68
C ASN A 29 -0.25 4.57 -0.44
N TYR A 30 0.19 5.03 0.71
CA TYR A 30 -0.49 4.81 1.98
C TYR A 30 -0.56 6.10 2.76
N PHE A 31 -1.75 6.40 3.26
CA PHE A 31 -2.00 7.52 4.15
C PHE A 31 -2.69 7.01 5.40
N ALA A 32 -2.28 7.51 6.56
CA ALA A 32 -2.96 7.22 7.82
C ALA A 32 -3.01 8.45 8.73
N ILE A 33 -4.10 8.56 9.47
CA ILE A 33 -4.27 9.51 10.57
C ILE A 33 -4.84 8.78 11.79
N THR A 34 -4.16 8.94 12.92
CA THR A 34 -4.49 8.25 14.18
C THR A 34 -4.56 9.24 15.33
N PRO A 35 -5.69 9.97 15.48
CA PRO A 35 -5.87 10.85 16.62
C PRO A 35 -6.20 10.02 17.88
N SER A 36 -5.72 10.51 19.02
CA SER A 36 -5.99 9.92 20.32
C SER A 36 -6.18 11.00 21.37
N LEU A 37 -7.11 10.75 22.28
CA LEU A 37 -7.44 11.60 23.41
C LEU A 37 -7.37 10.75 24.68
N SER A 38 -6.53 11.16 25.63
CA SER A 38 -6.48 10.64 26.99
C SER A 38 -6.96 11.74 27.93
N TRP A 39 -7.91 11.40 28.79
CA TRP A 39 -8.47 12.32 29.78
C TRP A 39 -8.56 11.64 31.14
N LYS A 40 -7.82 12.17 32.13
CA LYS A 40 -7.99 11.84 33.54
C LYS A 40 -9.15 12.67 34.10
N VAL A 41 -10.31 12.04 34.29
CA VAL A 41 -11.52 12.69 34.78
C VAL A 41 -11.39 12.99 36.28
N ASN A 42 -10.87 12.02 37.03
CA ASN A 42 -10.55 12.13 38.46
C ASN A 42 -9.53 11.04 38.85
N ASP A 43 -9.23 10.87 40.15
CA ASP A 43 -8.25 9.88 40.62
C ASP A 43 -8.66 8.40 40.46
N LYS A 44 -9.88 8.14 40.00
CA LYS A 44 -10.45 6.79 39.83
C LYS A 44 -10.91 6.50 38.41
N VAL A 45 -10.96 7.51 37.53
CA VAL A 45 -11.55 7.40 36.20
C VAL A 45 -10.68 8.07 35.15
N ASP A 46 -10.22 7.26 34.21
CA ASP A 46 -9.52 7.69 33.00
C ASP A 46 -10.31 7.26 31.76
N VAL A 47 -10.40 8.15 30.77
CA VAL A 47 -11.04 7.92 29.48
C VAL A 47 -9.99 7.98 28.39
N ASN A 48 -9.98 6.97 27.51
CA ASN A 48 -9.09 6.93 26.35
C ASN A 48 -9.91 6.69 25.09
N VAL A 49 -9.87 7.65 24.17
CA VAL A 49 -10.50 7.56 22.85
C VAL A 49 -9.41 7.49 21.81
N LYS A 50 -9.48 6.50 20.94
CA LYS A 50 -8.57 6.34 19.81
C LYS A 50 -9.40 6.18 18.55
N TYR A 51 -8.94 6.80 17.48
CA TYR A 51 -9.50 6.64 16.16
C TYR A 51 -8.37 6.35 15.18
N GLU A 52 -8.66 5.55 14.17
CA GLU A 52 -7.73 5.16 13.13
C GLU A 52 -8.45 5.24 11.79
N LEU A 53 -7.87 6.02 10.88
CA LEU A 53 -8.33 6.13 9.51
C LEU A 53 -7.11 6.00 8.62
N PHE A 54 -7.22 5.15 7.61
CA PHE A 54 -6.19 5.00 6.61
C PHE A 54 -6.81 4.89 5.22
N ASP A 55 -6.04 5.29 4.22
CA ASP A 55 -6.28 5.04 2.82
C ASP A 55 -5.07 4.29 2.27
N ASN A 56 -5.33 3.17 1.61
CA ASN A 56 -4.29 2.35 1.00
C ASN A 56 -4.64 2.16 -0.47
N LYS A 57 -3.78 2.67 -1.34
CA LYS A 57 -3.87 2.45 -2.77
C LYS A 57 -2.62 1.68 -3.19
N ALA A 58 -2.75 0.38 -3.32
CA ALA A 58 -1.68 -0.52 -3.65
C ALA A 58 -2.09 -1.50 -4.77
N GLN A 59 -1.13 -1.86 -5.62
CA GLN A 59 -1.22 -3.02 -6.50
C GLN A 59 -0.06 -3.96 -6.19
N ALA A 60 -0.22 -5.23 -6.55
CA ALA A 60 0.81 -6.24 -6.34
C ALA A 60 2.11 -5.87 -7.07
N GLU A 61 3.24 -6.32 -6.53
CA GLU A 61 4.50 -6.27 -7.26
C GLU A 61 4.38 -7.09 -8.55
N GLN A 62 5.08 -6.62 -9.59
CA GLN A 62 5.15 -7.35 -10.85
C GLN A 62 5.79 -8.71 -10.62
N ASN A 63 5.02 -9.76 -10.91
CA ASN A 63 5.51 -11.12 -10.91
C ASN A 63 5.24 -11.74 -12.29
N PHE A 64 6.27 -12.35 -12.88
CA PHE A 64 6.12 -13.16 -14.08
C PHE A 64 6.67 -14.55 -13.79
N SER A 65 5.79 -15.55 -13.92
CA SER A 65 6.15 -16.95 -13.72
C SER A 65 5.58 -17.78 -14.86
N LEU A 66 6.38 -18.73 -15.33
CA LEU A 66 6.00 -19.68 -16.38
C LEU A 66 5.63 -21.01 -15.72
N MET A 67 4.48 -21.57 -16.09
CA MET A 67 4.01 -22.88 -15.61
C MET A 67 4.61 -24.07 -16.41
N GLY A 68 5.65 -23.82 -17.22
CA GLY A 68 6.28 -24.79 -18.12
C GLY A 68 7.39 -24.14 -18.96
N THR A 69 8.07 -24.91 -19.82
CA THR A 69 9.07 -24.35 -20.73
C THR A 69 8.39 -23.58 -21.87
N LEU A 70 9.02 -22.54 -22.38
CA LEU A 70 8.49 -21.76 -23.52
C LEU A 70 8.16 -22.62 -24.74
N SER A 71 8.96 -23.66 -24.97
CA SER A 71 8.77 -24.62 -26.06
C SER A 71 7.46 -25.40 -25.95
N GLN A 72 6.97 -25.68 -24.74
CA GLN A 72 5.67 -26.35 -24.54
C GLN A 72 4.49 -25.48 -25.00
N PHE A 73 4.69 -24.15 -25.05
CA PHE A 73 3.70 -23.18 -25.50
C PHE A 73 3.96 -22.69 -26.93
N GLY A 74 4.90 -23.31 -27.66
CA GLY A 74 5.22 -22.95 -29.05
C GLY A 74 6.18 -21.78 -29.22
N TYR A 75 6.87 -21.36 -28.16
CA TYR A 75 7.82 -20.25 -28.19
C TYR A 75 9.26 -20.73 -28.07
N SER A 76 10.16 -20.17 -28.88
CA SER A 76 11.59 -20.52 -28.89
C SER A 76 12.40 -19.67 -27.90
N GLY A 77 11.86 -18.53 -27.46
CA GLY A 77 12.49 -17.68 -26.46
C GLY A 77 11.57 -16.58 -25.92
N ILE A 78 12.04 -15.86 -24.90
CA ILE A 78 11.28 -14.79 -24.23
C ILE A 78 10.86 -13.68 -25.21
N LYS A 79 11.67 -13.41 -26.24
CA LYS A 79 11.33 -12.42 -27.29
C LYS A 79 10.09 -12.79 -28.09
N ASP A 80 9.81 -14.09 -28.26
CA ASP A 80 8.62 -14.53 -28.99
C ASP A 80 7.34 -14.21 -28.21
N LEU A 81 7.44 -14.08 -26.88
CA LEU A 81 6.32 -13.64 -26.04
C LEU A 81 5.95 -12.18 -26.29
N GLU A 82 6.92 -11.30 -26.55
CA GLU A 82 6.65 -9.91 -26.93
C GLU A 82 5.87 -9.86 -28.25
N ASN A 83 6.25 -10.70 -29.22
CA ASN A 83 5.55 -10.82 -30.50
C ASN A 83 4.12 -11.39 -30.36
N ALA A 84 3.90 -12.24 -29.35
CA ALA A 84 2.57 -12.76 -29.01
C ALA A 84 1.69 -11.75 -28.24
N GLY A 85 2.19 -10.54 -27.97
CA GLY A 85 1.47 -9.47 -27.29
C GLY A 85 1.62 -9.47 -25.77
N LEU A 86 2.52 -10.29 -25.20
CA LEU A 86 2.81 -10.27 -23.78
C LEU A 86 3.89 -9.23 -23.45
N ASP A 87 3.51 -8.17 -22.74
CA ASP A 87 4.46 -7.24 -22.13
C ASP A 87 4.97 -7.81 -20.79
N TYR A 88 5.95 -8.71 -20.87
CA TYR A 88 6.56 -9.33 -19.69
C TYR A 88 7.33 -8.33 -18.81
N LYS A 89 7.67 -7.14 -19.35
CA LYS A 89 8.36 -6.05 -18.64
C LYS A 89 7.42 -5.17 -17.83
N LYS A 90 6.10 -5.24 -18.07
CA LYS A 90 5.06 -4.55 -17.27
C LYS A 90 3.90 -5.48 -16.89
N SER A 91 4.19 -6.76 -16.68
CA SER A 91 3.16 -7.75 -16.36
C SER A 91 2.47 -7.45 -15.03
N TYR A 92 1.16 -7.64 -14.98
CA TYR A 92 0.33 -7.42 -13.79
C TYR A 92 0.43 -6.01 -13.20
N VAL A 93 0.68 -5.01 -14.06
CA VAL A 93 0.75 -3.60 -13.68
C VAL A 93 -0.31 -2.80 -14.46
N GLY A 94 -1.18 -2.07 -13.76
CA GLY A 94 -2.26 -1.32 -14.42
C GLY A 94 -3.19 -0.56 -13.47
N SER A 95 -3.88 0.46 -13.99
CA SER A 95 -4.81 1.28 -13.20
C SER A 95 -6.01 0.49 -12.66
N GLY A 96 -6.41 -0.59 -13.34
CA GLY A 96 -7.48 -1.48 -12.90
C GLY A 96 -7.06 -2.54 -11.88
N LEU A 97 -5.78 -2.59 -11.48
CA LEU A 97 -5.23 -3.59 -10.57
C LEU A 97 -4.96 -3.06 -9.16
N TYR A 98 -5.27 -1.79 -8.89
CA TYR A 98 -5.29 -1.28 -7.53
C TYR A 98 -6.40 -1.96 -6.73
N ASN A 99 -6.15 -2.17 -5.43
CA ASN A 99 -7.18 -2.60 -4.49
C ASN A 99 -8.39 -1.65 -4.52
N LYS A 100 -9.58 -2.23 -4.29
CA LYS A 100 -10.83 -1.48 -4.16
C LYS A 100 -11.07 -1.05 -2.72
#